data_AF-A0A2E9YE82-F1
#
_entry.id   AF-A0A2E9YE82-F1
#
_cell.length_a   1.000
_cell.length_b   1.000
_cell.length_c   1.000
_cell.angle_alpha   90.00
_cell.angle_beta   90.00
_cell.angle_gamma   90.00
#
_symmetry.space_group_name_H-M   'P 1'
#
loop_
_entity.id
_entity.type
_entity.pdbx_description
1 polymer ?
#
loop_
_entity_poly.entity_id
_entity_poly.type
_entity_poly.pdbx_seq_one_letter_code
_entity_poly.pdbx_strand_id
1 'polypeptide(L)'
;MYLGEQSHETMKKIFKSTPASIAAFAAVIAAWSLATGCYKNPEFVNPVYDCACGTVGFNGSDYSLKMAEAVVPDSLEPLSRSYHIVADLRTAEEVDAHVPAHDLTFRFSFDVLDDDVYYVQQEEIEHLVQVINQGDDIFAVQDFKATDGSIVIDRALSGGPETVDFSLTLRKWVDSTLVGLPIEFTGAFTSNIEF
;
A
#
# COMPACT_ATOMS: atom_id res chain seq x y z
N MET A 1 -53.15 -1.19 -63.39
CA MET A 1 -52.13 -0.38 -64.12
C MET A 1 -52.73 1.00 -64.31
N TYR A 2 -52.10 1.99 -63.66
CA TYR A 2 -52.25 3.45 -63.71
C TYR A 2 -53.64 4.12 -63.62
N LEU A 3 -53.90 4.71 -62.45
CA LEU A 3 -54.58 5.99 -62.23
C LEU A 3 -53.57 6.81 -61.40
N GLY A 4 -53.11 8.00 -61.79
CA GLY A 4 -53.85 9.24 -62.04
C GLY A 4 -53.83 10.09 -60.76
N GLU A 5 -53.35 11.35 -60.78
CA GLU A 5 -53.90 12.47 -59.98
C GLU A 5 -53.15 13.82 -60.21
N GLN A 6 -53.92 14.85 -60.63
CA GLN A 6 -54.01 16.27 -60.26
C GLN A 6 -52.76 17.15 -59.99
N SER A 7 -52.59 18.28 -60.71
CA SER A 7 -53.32 19.58 -60.66
C SER A 7 -52.81 20.53 -59.56
N HIS A 8 -52.42 21.72 -60.02
CA HIS A 8 -51.63 22.72 -59.32
C HIS A 8 -52.47 23.99 -59.06
N GLU A 9 -52.02 24.76 -58.07
CA GLU A 9 -52.42 26.10 -57.65
C GLU A 9 -53.61 26.26 -56.70
N THR A 10 -53.29 26.71 -55.47
CA THR A 10 -53.90 27.94 -54.94
C THR A 10 -52.91 28.66 -54.01
N MET A 11 -52.67 29.93 -54.31
CA MET A 11 -51.92 30.89 -53.52
C MET A 11 -52.88 31.63 -52.57
N LYS A 12 -52.64 31.62 -51.24
CA LYS A 12 -52.70 32.82 -50.36
C LYS A 12 -52.63 32.45 -48.87
N LYS A 13 -51.63 33.08 -48.23
CA LYS A 13 -51.62 33.70 -46.89
C LYS A 13 -52.05 32.81 -45.72
N ILE A 14 -51.16 32.68 -44.72
CA ILE A 14 -51.41 33.08 -43.33
C ILE A 14 -50.06 33.12 -42.61
N PHE A 15 -49.61 34.34 -42.34
CA PHE A 15 -48.62 34.65 -41.32
C PHE A 15 -49.23 34.27 -39.97
N LYS A 16 -48.68 33.27 -39.27
CA LYS A 16 -49.02 33.01 -37.86
C LYS A 16 -47.76 32.71 -37.07
N SER A 17 -47.37 33.73 -36.32
CA SER A 17 -46.56 33.73 -35.10
C SER A 17 -46.22 32.35 -34.55
N THR A 18 -44.95 32.00 -34.58
CA THR A 18 -44.40 31.06 -33.60
C THR A 18 -44.69 31.65 -32.22
N PRO A 19 -45.42 30.97 -31.33
CA PRO A 19 -45.67 31.50 -29.99
C PRO A 19 -44.32 31.63 -29.27
N ALA A 20 -44.04 32.84 -28.78
CA ALA A 20 -42.82 33.17 -28.04
C ALA A 20 -42.53 32.20 -26.88
N SER A 21 -43.54 31.48 -26.38
CA SER A 21 -43.41 30.42 -25.38
C SER A 21 -42.56 29.22 -25.83
N ILE A 22 -42.61 28.77 -27.08
CA ILE A 22 -41.86 27.56 -27.49
C ILE A 22 -40.35 27.87 -27.64
N ALA A 23 -40.03 29.07 -28.14
CA ALA A 23 -38.64 29.54 -28.24
C ALA A 23 -38.00 29.76 -26.86
N ALA A 24 -38.78 30.22 -25.87
CA ALA A 24 -38.31 30.39 -24.49
C ALA A 24 -38.00 29.04 -23.82
N PHE A 25 -38.81 28.00 -24.02
CA PHE A 25 -38.56 26.67 -23.44
C PHE A 25 -37.32 25.99 -24.04
N ALA A 26 -37.08 26.11 -25.35
CA ALA A 26 -35.89 25.55 -25.99
C ALA A 26 -34.58 26.23 -25.51
N ALA A 27 -34.62 27.54 -25.27
CA ALA A 27 -33.48 28.29 -24.72
C ALA A 27 -33.15 27.90 -23.28
N VAL A 28 -34.16 27.60 -22.45
CA VAL A 28 -33.97 27.15 -21.07
C VAL A 28 -33.34 25.75 -21.02
N ILE A 29 -33.75 24.82 -21.89
CA ILE A 29 -33.19 23.46 -21.92
C ILE A 29 -31.73 23.46 -22.40
N ALA A 30 -31.39 24.28 -23.42
CA ALA A 30 -30.02 24.41 -23.90
C ALA A 30 -29.09 25.12 -22.89
N ALA A 31 -29.62 26.00 -22.04
CA ALA A 31 -28.86 26.61 -20.96
C ALA A 31 -28.57 25.63 -19.80
N TRP A 32 -29.46 24.68 -19.55
CA TRP A 32 -29.29 23.67 -18.48
C TRP A 32 -28.28 22.58 -18.84
N SER A 33 -28.17 22.20 -20.12
CA SER A 33 -27.19 21.20 -20.58
C SER A 33 -25.75 21.71 -20.63
N LEU A 34 -25.53 23.03 -20.57
CA LEU A 34 -24.19 23.64 -20.43
C LEU A 34 -23.76 23.82 -18.97
N ALA A 35 -24.70 23.70 -18.02
CA ALA A 35 -24.45 23.83 -16.59
C ALA A 35 -24.06 22.51 -15.90
N THR A 36 -24.22 21.37 -16.57
CA THR A 36 -23.61 20.10 -16.15
C THR A 36 -22.13 20.11 -16.55
N GLY A 37 -21.37 21.06 -15.99
CA GLY A 37 -19.93 21.10 -16.13
C GLY A 37 -19.38 19.75 -15.68
N CYS A 38 -18.62 19.09 -16.57
CA CYS A 38 -17.89 17.89 -16.25
C CYS A 38 -17.11 18.14 -14.95
N TYR A 39 -17.52 17.47 -13.87
CA TYR A 39 -16.76 17.48 -12.64
C TYR A 39 -15.39 16.87 -12.99
N LYS A 40 -14.37 17.71 -13.12
CA LYS A 40 -12.98 17.24 -13.13
C LYS A 40 -12.74 16.70 -11.73
N ASN A 41 -12.95 15.40 -11.56
CA ASN A 41 -12.43 14.71 -10.40
C ASN A 41 -10.93 15.05 -10.36
N PRO A 42 -10.39 15.58 -9.25
CA PRO A 42 -8.94 15.70 -9.12
C PRO A 42 -8.30 14.36 -9.51
N GLU A 43 -7.16 14.44 -10.21
CA GLU A 43 -6.38 13.24 -10.49
C GLU A 43 -6.10 12.57 -9.15
N PHE A 44 -6.47 11.28 -9.05
CA PHE A 44 -6.20 10.49 -7.86
C PHE A 44 -4.69 10.30 -7.78
N VAL A 45 -4.07 10.92 -6.79
CA VAL A 45 -2.65 10.72 -6.48
C VAL A 45 -2.56 9.56 -5.51
N ASN A 46 -1.83 8.52 -5.89
CA ASN A 46 -1.63 7.37 -5.02
C ASN A 46 -0.76 7.78 -3.82
N PRO A 47 -1.24 7.63 -2.56
CA PRO A 47 -0.42 7.95 -1.41
C PRO A 47 0.80 7.02 -1.35
N VAL A 48 1.99 7.60 -1.40
CA VAL A 48 3.24 6.93 -1.05
C VAL A 48 3.39 6.99 0.46
N TYR A 49 3.44 5.84 1.12
CA TYR A 49 3.61 5.74 2.56
C TYR A 49 5.08 5.53 2.89
N ASP A 50 5.72 6.55 3.43
CA ASP A 50 7.09 6.53 3.96
C ASP A 50 7.04 7.09 5.38
N CYS A 51 7.42 6.29 6.37
CA CYS A 51 7.45 6.71 7.77
C CYS A 51 8.69 7.53 8.11
N ALA A 52 9.69 7.61 7.21
CA ALA A 52 11.03 8.09 7.47
C ALA A 52 11.69 7.45 8.72
N CYS A 53 11.24 6.23 9.05
CA CYS A 53 11.61 5.51 10.26
C CYS A 53 12.70 4.45 10.02
N GLY A 54 13.08 4.20 8.77
CA GLY A 54 14.16 3.27 8.44
C GLY A 54 14.10 2.72 7.02
N THR A 55 15.01 1.78 6.74
CA THR A 55 15.10 1.08 5.46
C THR A 55 15.39 -0.39 5.66
N VAL A 56 15.00 -1.21 4.69
CA VAL A 56 15.27 -2.66 4.67
C VAL A 56 15.84 -3.08 3.31
N GLY A 57 16.94 -3.81 3.34
CA GLY A 57 17.54 -4.49 2.19
C GLY A 57 16.99 -5.90 2.06
N PHE A 58 16.37 -6.22 0.93
CA PHE A 58 15.83 -7.53 0.63
C PHE A 58 16.08 -7.91 -0.84
N ASN A 59 16.62 -9.11 -1.07
CA ASN A 59 16.89 -9.65 -2.41
C ASN A 59 17.74 -8.70 -3.29
N GLY A 60 18.72 -8.03 -2.69
CA GLY A 60 19.66 -7.13 -3.37
C GLY A 60 19.10 -5.74 -3.73
N SER A 61 17.96 -5.35 -3.17
CA SER A 61 17.38 -4.00 -3.31
C SER A 61 17.02 -3.43 -1.95
N ASP A 62 17.06 -2.11 -1.83
CA ASP A 62 16.70 -1.39 -0.61
C ASP A 62 15.32 -0.76 -0.73
N TYR A 63 14.54 -0.88 0.33
CA TYR A 63 13.16 -0.40 0.42
C TYR A 63 13.00 0.49 1.64
N SER A 64 12.32 1.62 1.47
CA SER A 64 11.96 2.48 2.60
C SER A 64 10.82 1.84 3.40
N LEU A 65 10.88 1.96 4.72
CA LEU A 65 9.81 1.45 5.57
C LEU A 65 8.58 2.36 5.44
N LYS A 66 7.40 1.75 5.33
CA LYS A 66 6.12 2.46 5.48
C LYS A 66 5.65 2.50 6.93
N MET A 67 6.20 1.62 7.76
CA MET A 67 5.86 1.46 9.16
C MET A 67 6.99 0.78 9.91
N ALA A 68 7.29 1.27 11.11
CA ALA A 68 8.04 0.57 12.13
C ALA A 68 7.38 0.84 13.47
N GLU A 69 6.94 -0.22 14.13
CA GLU A 69 6.29 -0.17 15.42
C GLU A 69 7.06 -1.06 16.40
N ALA A 70 7.12 -0.62 17.64
CA ALA A 70 7.62 -1.40 18.76
C ALA A 70 6.60 -1.29 19.89
N VAL A 71 6.30 -2.43 20.50
CA VAL A 71 5.34 -2.53 21.60
C VAL A 71 5.98 -3.28 22.76
N VAL A 72 5.56 -2.93 23.97
CA VAL A 72 5.89 -3.66 25.20
C VAL A 72 4.74 -4.64 25.47
N PRO A 73 4.88 -5.93 25.10
CA PRO A 73 3.78 -6.87 25.18
C PRO A 73 3.36 -7.20 26.62
N ASP A 74 4.32 -7.19 27.56
CA ASP A 74 4.05 -7.45 28.98
C ASP A 74 4.30 -6.19 29.82
N SER A 75 3.22 -5.62 30.36
CA SER A 75 3.29 -4.46 31.25
C SER A 75 4.05 -4.69 32.57
N LEU A 76 4.25 -5.95 32.97
CA LEU A 76 5.03 -6.31 34.15
C LEU A 76 6.53 -6.44 33.84
N GLU A 77 6.88 -6.64 32.57
CA GLU A 77 8.25 -6.76 32.08
C GLU A 77 8.55 -5.62 31.10
N PRO A 78 9.00 -4.44 31.58
CA PRO A 78 9.21 -3.25 30.74
C PRO A 78 10.33 -3.42 29.69
N LEU A 79 11.13 -4.48 29.83
CA LEU A 79 12.16 -4.86 28.85
C LEU A 79 11.66 -5.90 27.84
N SER A 80 10.40 -6.33 27.91
CA SER A 80 9.79 -7.12 26.84
C SER A 80 9.60 -6.27 25.59
N ARG A 81 9.81 -6.86 24.40
CA ARG A 81 9.71 -6.12 23.14
C ARG A 81 9.13 -6.95 22.02
N SER A 82 8.21 -6.37 21.27
CA SER A 82 7.79 -6.89 19.97
C SER A 82 7.88 -5.80 18.93
N TYR A 83 8.54 -6.11 17.82
CA TYR A 83 8.76 -5.21 16.72
C TYR A 83 7.96 -5.67 15.50
N HIS A 84 7.45 -4.71 14.75
CA HIS A 84 6.77 -4.94 13.49
C HIS A 84 7.14 -3.86 12.49
N ILE A 85 7.81 -4.25 11.42
CA ILE A 85 8.14 -3.35 10.31
C ILE A 85 7.46 -3.81 9.04
N VAL A 86 7.14 -2.85 8.18
CA VAL A 86 6.59 -3.11 6.84
C VAL A 86 7.26 -2.22 5.80
N ALA A 87 7.60 -2.81 4.66
CA ALA A 87 8.08 -2.12 3.48
C ALA A 87 7.19 -2.45 2.28
N ASP A 88 7.08 -1.50 1.35
CA ASP A 88 6.48 -1.73 0.03
C ASP A 88 7.58 -2.16 -0.94
N LEU A 89 7.43 -3.33 -1.55
CA LEU A 89 8.39 -3.89 -2.51
C LEU A 89 8.15 -3.40 -3.95
N ARG A 90 7.11 -2.58 -4.18
CA ARG A 90 6.84 -1.99 -5.48
C ARG A 90 7.80 -0.84 -5.77
N THR A 91 8.17 -0.73 -7.04
CA THR A 91 8.86 0.45 -7.58
C THR A 91 7.92 1.66 -7.63
N ALA A 92 8.48 2.87 -7.73
CA ALA A 92 7.69 4.09 -7.85
C ALA A 92 6.76 4.04 -9.08
N GLU A 93 7.24 3.50 -10.19
CA GLU A 93 6.47 3.33 -11.42
C GLU A 93 5.31 2.33 -11.25
N GLU A 94 5.49 1.25 -10.48
CA GLU A 94 4.43 0.29 -10.18
C GLU A 94 3.36 0.88 -9.25
N VAL A 95 3.78 1.69 -8.26
CA VAL A 95 2.87 2.44 -7.40
C VAL A 95 2.04 3.42 -8.23
N ASP A 96 2.67 4.19 -9.12
CA ASP A 96 1.99 5.11 -10.03
C ASP A 96 1.07 4.38 -11.02
N ALA A 97 1.45 3.19 -11.48
CA ALA A 97 0.66 2.34 -12.35
C ALA A 97 -0.46 1.58 -11.62
N HIS A 98 -0.63 1.78 -10.31
CA HIS A 98 -1.67 1.13 -9.49
C HIS A 98 -1.59 -0.40 -9.52
N VAL A 99 -0.37 -0.94 -9.58
CA VAL A 99 -0.14 -2.38 -9.45
C VAL A 99 -0.59 -2.85 -8.05
N PRO A 100 -1.19 -4.05 -7.92
CA PRO A 100 -1.58 -4.61 -6.63
C PRO A 100 -0.44 -4.56 -5.60
N ALA A 101 -0.78 -4.35 -4.33
CA ALA A 101 0.21 -4.17 -3.27
C ALA A 101 1.14 -5.38 -3.12
N HIS A 102 2.41 -5.12 -2.87
CA HIS A 102 3.44 -6.13 -2.68
C HIS A 102 4.28 -5.73 -1.48
N ASP A 103 3.96 -6.30 -0.32
CA ASP A 103 4.52 -5.89 0.96
C ASP A 103 5.51 -6.92 1.49
N LEU A 104 6.52 -6.43 2.21
CA LEU A 104 7.39 -7.22 3.06
C LEU A 104 7.10 -6.84 4.52
N THR A 105 6.75 -7.82 5.34
CA THR A 105 6.57 -7.64 6.79
C THR A 105 7.65 -8.41 7.54
N PHE A 106 8.23 -7.80 8.56
CA PHE A 106 9.09 -8.51 9.50
C PHE A 106 8.60 -8.27 10.92
N ARG A 107 8.29 -9.37 11.61
CA ARG A 107 7.86 -9.38 13.01
C ARG A 107 8.85 -10.19 13.82
N PHE A 108 9.26 -9.66 14.95
CA PHE A 108 10.11 -10.37 15.88
C PHE A 108 9.86 -9.90 17.32
N SER A 109 10.06 -10.79 18.29
CA SER A 109 9.80 -10.52 19.69
C SER A 109 10.83 -11.16 20.60
N PHE A 110 11.02 -10.50 21.75
CA PHE A 110 11.87 -10.89 22.85
C PHE A 110 11.05 -10.83 24.13
N ASP A 111 11.11 -11.90 24.92
CA ASP A 111 10.47 -11.95 26.24
C ASP A 111 11.09 -10.89 27.16
N VAL A 112 12.42 -10.77 27.14
CA VAL A 112 13.18 -9.76 27.88
C VAL A 112 14.41 -9.35 27.07
N LEU A 113 14.65 -8.04 26.97
CA LEU A 113 15.88 -7.50 26.39
C LEU A 113 17.02 -7.44 27.44
N ASP A 114 17.79 -8.51 27.56
CA ASP A 114 18.93 -8.66 28.47
C ASP A 114 20.30 -8.29 27.87
N ASP A 115 20.48 -8.31 26.55
CA ASP A 115 21.70 -7.93 25.82
C ASP A 115 21.40 -6.81 24.80
N ASP A 116 22.46 -6.30 24.15
CA ASP A 116 22.36 -5.33 23.05
C ASP A 116 22.49 -6.03 21.68
N VAL A 117 23.04 -7.27 21.64
CA VAL A 117 23.25 -8.03 20.40
C VAL A 117 22.68 -9.44 20.50
N TYR A 118 21.75 -9.76 19.61
CA TYR A 118 21.03 -11.02 19.57
C TYR A 118 21.37 -11.82 18.33
N TYR A 119 21.93 -13.02 18.50
CA TYR A 119 22.25 -13.91 17.39
C TYR A 119 21.14 -14.94 17.20
N VAL A 120 20.55 -14.98 15.99
CA VAL A 120 19.39 -15.85 15.68
C VAL A 120 19.67 -17.34 15.89
N GLN A 121 20.94 -17.75 15.82
CA GLN A 121 21.34 -19.15 16.00
C GLN A 121 21.51 -19.56 17.48
N GLN A 122 21.66 -18.59 18.37
CA GLN A 122 22.00 -18.82 19.77
C GLN A 122 20.81 -18.54 20.67
N GLU A 123 20.01 -17.55 20.31
CA GLU A 123 18.86 -17.10 21.08
C GLU A 123 17.54 -17.61 20.48
N GLU A 124 16.59 -17.94 21.35
CA GLU A 124 15.22 -18.24 20.95
C GLU A 124 14.46 -16.95 20.64
N ILE A 125 14.70 -16.39 19.45
CA ILE A 125 14.01 -15.21 18.96
C ILE A 125 12.77 -15.65 18.19
N GLU A 126 11.58 -15.32 18.69
CA GLU A 126 10.35 -15.51 17.92
C GLU A 126 10.34 -14.50 16.77
N HIS A 127 10.38 -14.99 15.53
CA HIS A 127 10.42 -14.11 14.37
C HIS A 127 9.75 -14.70 13.13
N LEU A 128 9.27 -13.85 12.23
CA LEU A 128 8.68 -14.22 10.95
C LEU A 128 8.86 -13.08 9.95
N VAL A 129 9.41 -13.39 8.78
CA VAL A 129 9.41 -12.50 7.62
C VAL A 129 8.38 -13.03 6.63
N GLN A 130 7.52 -12.17 6.11
CA GLN A 130 6.53 -12.54 5.09
C GLN A 130 6.60 -11.57 3.92
N VAL A 131 6.54 -12.12 2.72
CA VAL A 131 6.27 -11.37 1.49
C VAL A 131 4.82 -11.62 1.11
N ILE A 132 4.05 -10.56 0.99
CA ILE A 132 2.61 -10.58 0.68
C ILE A 132 2.40 -9.88 -0.65
N ASN A 133 2.15 -10.65 -1.72
CA ASN A 133 1.88 -10.14 -3.05
C ASN A 133 0.39 -10.27 -3.37
N GLN A 134 -0.36 -9.16 -3.30
CA GLN A 134 -1.79 -9.11 -3.59
C GLN A 134 -2.10 -9.29 -5.09
N GLY A 135 -1.10 -9.29 -5.96
CA GLY A 135 -1.24 -9.55 -7.39
C GLY A 135 -1.00 -11.01 -7.78
N ASP A 136 -0.57 -11.87 -6.85
CA ASP A 136 -0.33 -13.30 -7.09
C ASP A 136 -1.45 -14.15 -6.48
N ASP A 137 -2.35 -14.66 -7.33
CA ASP A 137 -3.50 -15.47 -6.91
C ASP A 137 -3.12 -16.89 -6.44
N ILE A 138 -1.87 -17.32 -6.62
CA ILE A 138 -1.41 -18.69 -6.33
C ILE A 138 -0.51 -18.71 -5.10
N PHE A 139 0.44 -17.78 -5.02
CA PHE A 139 1.42 -17.67 -3.94
C PHE A 139 1.40 -16.28 -3.32
N ALA A 140 0.20 -15.82 -2.95
CA ALA A 140 -0.03 -14.50 -2.35
C ALA A 140 0.82 -14.22 -1.11
N VAL A 141 1.16 -15.26 -0.33
CA VAL A 141 1.97 -15.14 0.88
C VAL A 141 3.13 -16.12 0.84
N GLN A 142 4.33 -15.62 1.11
CA GLN A 142 5.55 -16.40 1.21
C GLN A 142 6.24 -16.13 2.54
N ASP A 143 6.41 -17.17 3.33
CA ASP A 143 7.03 -17.08 4.65
C ASP A 143 8.53 -17.38 4.58
N PHE A 144 9.28 -16.67 5.40
CA PHE A 144 10.72 -16.82 5.55
C PHE A 144 11.08 -16.84 7.04
N LYS A 145 12.12 -17.61 7.36
CA LYS A 145 12.74 -17.66 8.68
C LYS A 145 14.20 -17.28 8.58
N ALA A 146 14.68 -16.53 9.56
CA ALA A 146 16.10 -16.25 9.70
C ALA A 146 16.82 -17.52 10.19
N THR A 147 17.95 -17.82 9.57
CA THR A 147 18.77 -19.00 9.88
C THR A 147 20.16 -18.63 10.37
N ASP A 148 20.55 -17.37 10.18
CA ASP A 148 21.83 -16.81 10.61
C ASP A 148 21.70 -15.30 10.75
N GLY A 149 22.67 -14.69 11.41
CA GLY A 149 22.80 -13.25 11.57
C GLY A 149 22.53 -12.76 12.97
N SER A 150 22.43 -11.44 13.08
CA SER A 150 22.30 -10.74 14.34
C SER A 150 21.33 -9.56 14.25
N ILE A 151 20.72 -9.24 15.37
CA ILE A 151 19.89 -8.06 15.62
C ILE A 151 20.56 -7.27 16.75
N VAL A 152 20.86 -6.00 16.51
CA VAL A 152 21.46 -5.08 17.47
C VAL A 152 20.40 -4.07 17.88
N ILE A 153 20.21 -3.88 19.18
CA ILE A 153 19.14 -3.05 19.74
C ILE A 153 19.75 -2.04 20.71
N ASP A 154 19.64 -0.75 20.38
CA ASP A 154 19.92 0.35 21.31
C ASP A 154 18.66 0.65 22.13
N ARG A 155 18.49 -0.14 23.19
CA ARG A 155 17.24 -0.25 23.95
C ARG A 155 16.86 1.02 24.73
N ALA A 156 15.61 1.45 24.61
CA ALA A 156 15.06 2.55 25.39
C ALA A 156 14.57 2.06 26.77
N LEU A 157 15.32 2.40 27.84
CA LEU A 157 15.02 1.98 29.22
C LEU A 157 13.86 2.76 29.89
N SER A 158 13.59 3.97 29.43
CA SER A 158 12.58 4.87 30.01
C SER A 158 11.58 5.40 28.97
N GLY A 159 11.46 4.70 27.84
CA GLY A 159 10.64 5.10 26.70
C GLY A 159 11.39 6.07 25.78
N GLY A 160 10.75 6.42 24.68
CA GLY A 160 11.36 7.25 23.63
C GLY A 160 12.00 6.44 22.51
N PRO A 161 12.91 7.04 21.73
CA PRO A 161 13.44 6.40 20.52
C PRO A 161 14.33 5.21 20.87
N GLU A 162 14.12 4.12 20.15
CA GLU A 162 14.89 2.88 20.19
C GLU A 162 15.31 2.55 18.77
N THR A 163 16.59 2.29 18.56
CA THR A 163 17.14 1.95 17.25
C THR A 163 17.42 0.46 17.17
N VAL A 164 17.05 -0.14 16.04
CA VAL A 164 17.29 -1.55 15.76
C VAL A 164 17.98 -1.67 14.41
N ASP A 165 19.13 -2.35 14.42
CA ASP A 165 19.88 -2.73 13.22
C ASP A 165 19.87 -4.25 13.11
N PHE A 166 19.66 -4.79 11.91
CA PHE A 166 19.72 -6.23 11.69
C PHE A 166 20.46 -6.59 10.42
N SER A 167 21.16 -7.71 10.48
CA SER A 167 21.81 -8.35 9.34
C SER A 167 21.59 -9.84 9.45
N LEU A 168 20.62 -10.33 8.69
CA LEU A 168 20.06 -11.68 8.77
C LEU A 168 20.24 -12.42 7.44
N THR A 169 20.29 -13.75 7.54
CA THR A 169 20.16 -14.65 6.40
C THR A 169 18.82 -15.36 6.48
N LEU A 170 17.98 -15.20 5.47
CA LEU A 170 16.66 -15.81 5.40
C LEU A 170 16.65 -17.05 4.52
N ARG A 171 15.79 -18.01 4.85
CA ARG A 171 15.39 -19.10 3.96
C ARG A 171 13.88 -19.22 3.95
N LYS A 172 13.33 -19.61 2.79
CA LYS A 172 11.89 -19.79 2.63
C LYS A 172 11.41 -20.93 3.53
N TRP A 173 10.27 -20.73 4.17
CA TRP A 173 9.67 -21.69 5.10
C TRP A 173 8.36 -22.21 4.51
N VAL A 174 8.28 -23.51 4.24
CA VAL A 174 7.11 -24.16 3.66
C VAL A 174 6.86 -25.46 4.41
N ASP A 175 5.63 -25.67 4.87
CA ASP A 175 5.21 -26.91 5.55
C ASP A 175 6.20 -27.38 6.63
N SER A 176 6.62 -26.43 7.47
CA SER A 176 7.58 -26.64 8.56
C SER A 176 9.01 -27.01 8.12
N THR A 177 9.41 -26.69 6.89
CA THR A 177 10.73 -27.00 6.34
C THR A 177 11.38 -25.79 5.67
N LEU A 178 12.69 -25.61 5.88
CA LEU A 178 13.50 -24.58 5.20
C LEU A 178 13.88 -25.02 3.79
N VAL A 179 13.47 -24.26 2.79
CA VAL A 179 13.70 -24.53 1.36
C VAL A 179 14.34 -23.32 0.66
N GLY A 180 14.84 -23.55 -0.56
CA GLY A 180 15.48 -22.51 -1.36
C GLY A 180 16.89 -22.15 -0.89
N LEU A 181 17.48 -21.22 -1.64
CA LEU A 181 18.79 -20.64 -1.34
C LEU A 181 18.66 -19.59 -0.22
N PRO A 182 19.74 -19.37 0.57
CA PRO A 182 19.80 -18.28 1.52
C PRO A 182 19.70 -16.92 0.82
N ILE A 183 18.99 -15.97 1.43
CA ILE A 183 18.80 -14.60 0.96
C ILE A 183 19.26 -13.65 2.04
N GLU A 184 20.04 -12.64 1.67
CA GLU A 184 20.43 -11.57 2.58
C GLU A 184 19.25 -10.67 2.92
N PHE A 185 19.11 -10.35 4.20
CA PHE A 185 18.08 -9.50 4.73
C PHE A 185 18.67 -8.57 5.78
N THR A 186 18.76 -7.29 5.45
CA THR A 186 19.42 -6.29 6.30
C THR A 186 18.49 -5.12 6.51
N GLY A 187 18.71 -4.33 7.54
CA GLY A 187 17.92 -3.13 7.73
C GLY A 187 18.24 -2.41 9.02
N ALA A 188 17.75 -1.18 9.10
CA ALA A 188 17.90 -0.32 10.25
C ALA A 188 16.62 0.51 10.40
N PHE A 189 16.10 0.61 11.62
CA PHE A 189 14.94 1.44 11.90
C PHE A 189 14.95 2.02 13.31
N THR A 190 14.21 3.09 13.49
CA THR A 190 13.95 3.71 14.79
C THR A 190 12.46 3.62 15.07
N SER A 191 12.12 3.15 16.27
CA SER A 191 10.75 3.13 16.79
C SER A 191 10.67 3.92 18.10
N ASN A 192 9.48 4.39 18.46
CA ASN A 192 9.25 5.02 19.76
C ASN A 192 8.62 4.03 20.71
N ILE A 193 9.16 3.98 21.92
CA ILE A 193 8.72 3.10 22.99
C ILE A 193 7.81 3.87 23.93
N GLU A 194 6.62 3.30 24.11
CA GLU A 194 5.57 3.80 24.98
C GLU A 194 5.27 2.74 26.06
N PHE A 195 5.10 3.18 27.31
CA PHE A 195 4.83 2.35 28.49
C PHE A 195 3.44 2.65 29.06
#